data_AF-A0A2P6VCP8-F1
#
_entry.id   AF-A0A2P6VCP8-F1
#
_cell.length_a   1.000
_cell.length_b   1.000
_cell.length_c   1.000
_cell.angle_alpha   90.00
_cell.angle_beta   90.00
_cell.angle_gamma   90.00
#
_symmetry.space_group_name_H-M   'P 1'
#
loop_
_entity.id
_entity.type
_entity.pdbx_description
1 polymer ?
#
loop_
_entity_poly.entity_id
_entity_poly.type
_entity_poly.pdbx_seq_one_letter_code
_entity_poly.pdbx_strand_id
1 'polypeptide(L)'
;MGAASWTAADTDAQRAALPPLEPEQLVHLNSAGCSIPSAATLAASADYLQREATRGGYETYFAALDSELQRPYIALSELLNCGEDEVAVVHSATVAWQQVVYGLAWGWRAGDRVLTSISEYGSNYIALLQLAKRTGVEIEVVPETPDGDIDAAALQAALQPRGAGGRPPVLVAISHVPTSSGRVYDAAGVGSLCRAAGVLYMLDACQSLLPAVVVGGRMMLTR
;
A
#
# COMPACT_ATOMS: atom_id res chain seq x y z
N MET A 1 -5.43 17.96 15.36
CA MET A 1 -6.69 17.88 16.18
C MET A 1 -6.63 16.63 17.04
N GLY A 2 -7.15 16.64 18.27
CA GLY A 2 -7.17 15.42 19.10
C GLY A 2 -8.04 14.34 18.46
N ALA A 3 -7.52 13.13 18.30
CA ALA A 3 -8.33 11.99 17.86
C ALA A 3 -9.54 11.86 18.80
N ALA A 4 -10.75 11.76 18.26
CA ALA A 4 -11.94 11.50 19.06
C ALA A 4 -11.69 10.23 19.90
N SER A 5 -11.96 10.30 21.21
CA SER A 5 -11.75 9.16 22.10
C SER A 5 -12.72 8.03 21.74
N TRP A 6 -12.18 6.93 21.24
CA TRP A 6 -12.92 5.72 20.93
C TRP A 6 -13.59 5.15 22.19
N THR A 7 -14.89 4.85 22.12
CA THR A 7 -15.68 4.37 23.26
C THR A 7 -16.00 2.87 23.17
N ALA A 8 -16.49 2.30 24.26
CA ALA A 8 -17.03 0.94 24.25
C ALA A 8 -18.23 0.82 23.29
N ALA A 9 -19.09 1.84 23.23
CA ALA A 9 -20.22 1.88 22.31
C ALA A 9 -19.79 1.87 20.84
N ASP A 10 -18.70 2.57 20.50
CA ASP A 10 -18.12 2.51 19.15
C ASP A 10 -17.64 1.10 18.81
N THR A 11 -17.00 0.42 19.77
CA THR A 11 -16.54 -0.97 19.60
C THR A 11 -17.73 -1.91 19.36
N ASP A 12 -18.79 -1.78 20.14
CA ASP A 12 -19.98 -2.62 20.01
C ASP A 12 -20.71 -2.35 18.68
N ALA A 13 -20.74 -1.09 18.23
CA ALA A 13 -21.26 -0.73 16.91
C ALA A 13 -20.46 -1.37 15.77
N GLN A 14 -19.12 -1.36 15.84
CA GLN A 14 -18.29 -2.04 14.83
C GLN A 14 -18.46 -3.55 14.83
N ARG A 15 -18.61 -4.17 16.02
CA ARG A 15 -18.88 -5.61 16.13
C ARG A 15 -20.24 -5.97 15.55
N ALA A 16 -21.27 -5.16 15.81
CA ALA A 16 -22.60 -5.35 15.26
C ALA A 16 -22.66 -5.20 13.73
N ALA A 17 -21.68 -4.53 13.12
CA ALA A 17 -21.55 -4.40 11.67
C ALA A 17 -20.94 -5.64 10.99
N LEU A 18 -20.37 -6.57 11.75
CA LEU A 18 -19.85 -7.84 11.21
C LEU A 18 -21.00 -8.81 10.94
N PRO A 19 -20.85 -9.73 9.97
CA PRO A 19 -21.78 -10.85 9.86
C PRO A 19 -21.72 -11.74 11.11
N PRO A 20 -22.73 -12.59 11.36
CA PRO A 20 -22.65 -13.63 12.39
C PRO A 20 -21.38 -14.47 12.21
N LEU A 21 -20.55 -14.51 13.24
CA LEU A 21 -19.27 -15.23 13.21
C LEU A 21 -19.49 -16.68 13.62
N GLU A 22 -18.72 -17.60 13.02
CA GLU A 22 -18.72 -19.01 13.37
C GLU A 22 -17.30 -19.46 13.77
N PRO A 23 -17.11 -19.94 15.01
CA PRO A 23 -18.10 -20.04 16.09
C PRO A 23 -18.55 -18.65 16.60
N GLU A 24 -19.73 -18.58 17.24
CA GLU A 24 -20.34 -17.35 17.78
C GLU A 24 -19.39 -16.53 18.69
N GLN A 25 -18.42 -17.19 19.33
CA GLN A 25 -17.40 -16.59 20.18
C GLN A 25 -15.99 -16.60 19.56
N LEU A 26 -15.89 -16.48 18.23
CA LEU A 26 -14.61 -16.42 17.54
C LEU A 26 -13.76 -15.23 18.02
N VAL A 27 -12.58 -15.54 18.57
CA VAL A 27 -11.56 -14.55 18.91
C VAL A 27 -10.59 -14.39 17.73
N HIS A 28 -10.92 -13.48 16.81
CA HIS A 28 -10.12 -13.26 15.59
C HIS A 28 -8.95 -12.30 15.82
N LEU A 29 -7.77 -12.85 16.18
CA LEU A 29 -6.52 -12.09 16.34
C LEU A 29 -5.61 -12.13 15.10
N ASN A 30 -6.18 -12.37 13.91
CA ASN A 30 -5.44 -12.49 12.65
C ASN A 30 -5.79 -11.38 11.63
N SER A 31 -6.24 -10.22 12.11
CA SER A 31 -6.65 -9.10 11.24
C SER A 31 -5.53 -8.57 10.35
N ALA A 32 -4.28 -8.66 10.80
CA ALA A 32 -3.10 -8.29 10.00
C ALA A 32 -2.86 -9.24 8.81
N GLY A 33 -3.33 -10.49 8.90
CA GLY A 33 -3.31 -11.45 7.80
C GLY A 33 -4.51 -11.27 6.88
N CYS A 34 -5.73 -11.27 7.44
CA CYS A 34 -6.96 -10.97 6.72
C CYS A 34 -8.07 -10.60 7.71
N SER A 35 -8.71 -9.46 7.48
CA SER A 35 -9.82 -8.98 8.32
C SER A 35 -11.15 -9.56 7.88
N ILE A 36 -12.11 -9.63 8.80
CA ILE A 36 -13.48 -10.05 8.51
C ILE A 36 -14.20 -8.88 7.82
N PRO A 37 -14.81 -9.07 6.63
CA PRO A 37 -15.56 -8.00 5.97
C PRO A 37 -16.82 -7.65 6.76
N SER A 38 -17.27 -6.39 6.68
CA SER A 38 -18.57 -6.01 7.24
C SER A 38 -19.71 -6.73 6.52
N ALA A 39 -20.86 -6.86 7.18
CA ALA A 39 -22.07 -7.42 6.58
C ALA A 39 -22.50 -6.64 5.33
N ALA A 40 -22.31 -5.31 5.32
CA ALA A 40 -22.60 -4.46 4.17
C ALA A 40 -21.66 -4.76 2.99
N THR A 41 -20.36 -4.92 3.23
CA THR A 41 -19.38 -5.30 2.21
C THR A 41 -19.68 -6.68 1.63
N LEU A 42 -19.99 -7.65 2.50
CA LEU A 42 -20.35 -9.00 2.06
C LEU A 42 -21.62 -8.99 1.19
N ALA A 43 -22.67 -8.29 1.63
CA ALA A 43 -23.93 -8.18 0.90
C ALA A 43 -23.75 -7.50 -0.45
N ALA A 44 -22.98 -6.40 -0.53
CA ALA A 44 -22.73 -5.69 -1.78
C ALA A 44 -22.01 -6.57 -2.81
N SER A 45 -20.98 -7.30 -2.38
CA SER A 45 -20.25 -8.23 -3.27
C SER A 45 -21.15 -9.38 -3.75
N ALA A 46 -21.94 -9.97 -2.83
CA ALA A 46 -22.85 -11.05 -3.17
C ALA A 46 -23.95 -10.61 -4.14
N ASP A 47 -24.54 -9.43 -3.92
CA ASP A 47 -25.55 -8.84 -4.82
C ASP A 47 -25.01 -8.60 -6.23
N TYR A 48 -23.81 -8.00 -6.33
CA TYR A 48 -23.20 -7.74 -7.64
C TYR A 48 -22.95 -9.03 -8.42
N LEU A 49 -22.37 -10.04 -7.77
CA LEU A 49 -22.15 -11.36 -8.38
C LEU A 49 -23.45 -12.05 -8.78
N GLN A 50 -24.51 -11.93 -7.98
CA GLN A 50 -25.82 -12.48 -8.31
C GLN A 50 -26.43 -11.79 -9.54
N ARG A 51 -26.24 -10.48 -9.69
CA ARG A 51 -26.66 -9.74 -10.88
C ARG A 51 -25.88 -10.18 -12.12
N GLU A 52 -24.57 -10.32 -12.03
CA GLU A 52 -23.77 -10.84 -13.15
C GLU A 52 -24.23 -12.23 -13.59
N ALA A 53 -24.51 -13.12 -12.64
CA ALA A 53 -24.98 -14.48 -12.93
C ALA A 53 -26.37 -14.53 -13.60
N THR A 54 -27.23 -13.54 -13.34
CA THR A 54 -28.63 -13.55 -13.81
C THR A 54 -28.89 -12.61 -14.99
N ARG A 55 -28.06 -11.58 -15.19
CA ARG A 55 -28.22 -10.55 -16.23
C ARG A 55 -27.10 -10.55 -17.27
N GLY A 56 -25.97 -11.21 -16.98
CA GLY A 56 -24.74 -11.13 -17.76
C GLY A 56 -23.76 -10.09 -17.20
N GLY A 57 -22.47 -10.36 -17.36
CA GLY A 57 -21.40 -9.54 -16.79
C GLY A 57 -21.29 -8.17 -17.45
N TYR A 58 -21.36 -8.10 -18.78
CA TYR A 58 -21.28 -6.81 -19.49
C TYR A 58 -22.51 -5.95 -19.24
N GLU A 59 -23.70 -6.53 -19.23
CA GLU A 59 -24.97 -5.85 -18.96
C GLU A 59 -24.98 -5.27 -17.54
N THR A 60 -24.48 -6.04 -16.57
CA THR A 60 -24.34 -5.58 -15.18
C THR A 60 -23.31 -4.47 -15.06
N TYR A 61 -22.16 -4.61 -15.74
CA TYR A 61 -21.12 -3.57 -15.79
C TYR A 61 -21.66 -2.25 -16.34
N PHE A 62 -22.31 -2.26 -17.52
CA PHE A 62 -22.83 -1.03 -18.13
C PHE A 62 -23.94 -0.38 -17.28
N ALA A 63 -24.77 -1.17 -16.61
CA ALA A 63 -25.78 -0.64 -15.70
C ALA A 63 -25.18 0.04 -14.45
N ALA A 64 -24.00 -0.41 -14.02
CA ALA A 64 -23.32 0.08 -12.81
C ALA A 64 -22.21 1.12 -13.10
N LEU A 65 -21.83 1.29 -14.37
CA LEU A 65 -20.65 2.05 -14.81
C LEU A 65 -20.66 3.49 -14.30
N ASP A 66 -21.77 4.20 -14.49
CA ASP A 66 -21.90 5.62 -14.11
C ASP A 66 -22.39 5.81 -12.66
N SER A 67 -22.40 4.74 -11.85
CA SER A 67 -22.94 4.79 -10.48
C SER A 67 -22.08 4.00 -9.49
N GLU A 68 -22.44 2.74 -9.20
CA GLU A 68 -21.82 1.91 -8.18
C GLU A 68 -20.31 1.73 -8.41
N LEU A 69 -19.87 1.65 -9.67
CA LEU A 69 -18.46 1.44 -10.01
C LEU A 69 -17.60 2.71 -9.89
N GLN A 70 -18.19 3.91 -9.79
CA GLN A 70 -17.44 5.15 -9.52
C GLN A 70 -17.17 5.36 -8.02
N ARG A 71 -18.04 4.81 -7.15
CA ARG A 71 -17.96 5.04 -5.71
C ARG A 71 -16.60 4.67 -5.08
N PRO A 72 -15.93 3.56 -5.46
CA PRO A 72 -14.62 3.25 -4.92
C PRO A 72 -13.57 4.33 -5.24
N TYR A 73 -13.58 4.90 -6.45
CA TYR A 73 -12.63 5.93 -6.85
C TYR A 73 -12.81 7.20 -6.03
N ILE A 74 -14.06 7.64 -5.84
CA ILE A 74 -14.41 8.80 -5.01
C ILE A 74 -14.01 8.55 -3.54
N ALA A 75 -14.40 7.41 -2.97
CA ALA A 75 -14.11 7.11 -1.57
C ALA A 75 -12.61 6.98 -1.30
N LEU A 76 -11.85 6.36 -2.22
CA LEU A 76 -10.41 6.24 -2.10
C LEU A 76 -9.70 7.57 -2.32
N SER A 77 -10.15 8.41 -3.26
CA SER A 77 -9.55 9.72 -3.50
C SER A 77 -9.75 10.66 -2.31
N GLU A 78 -10.92 10.63 -1.67
CA GLU A 78 -11.19 11.34 -0.41
C GLU A 78 -10.33 10.81 0.75
N LEU A 79 -10.20 9.48 0.87
CA LEU A 79 -9.38 8.85 1.92
C LEU A 79 -7.88 9.17 1.76
N LEU A 80 -7.38 9.13 0.53
CA LEU A 80 -5.97 9.36 0.18
C LEU A 80 -5.64 10.82 -0.06
N ASN A 81 -6.65 11.70 -0.10
CA ASN A 81 -6.52 13.11 -0.42
C ASN A 81 -5.82 13.36 -1.78
N CYS A 82 -6.29 12.65 -2.82
CA CYS A 82 -5.79 12.73 -4.19
C CYS A 82 -6.94 12.92 -5.20
N GLY A 83 -6.63 13.04 -6.49
CA GLY A 83 -7.62 13.02 -7.56
C GLY A 83 -8.18 11.62 -7.82
N GLU A 84 -9.41 11.52 -8.32
CA GLU A 84 -10.00 10.24 -8.75
C GLU A 84 -9.20 9.59 -9.89
N ASP A 85 -8.61 10.41 -10.76
CA ASP A 85 -7.72 10.00 -11.86
C ASP A 85 -6.33 9.54 -11.39
N GLU A 86 -6.01 9.74 -10.11
CA GLU A 86 -4.79 9.25 -9.45
C GLU A 86 -5.02 7.89 -8.74
N VAL A 87 -6.23 7.33 -8.81
CA VAL A 87 -6.60 6.05 -8.17
C VAL A 87 -6.73 4.94 -9.22
N ALA A 88 -6.08 3.80 -8.96
CA ALA A 88 -6.27 2.57 -9.72
C ALA A 88 -6.67 1.43 -8.79
N VAL A 89 -7.78 0.76 -9.11
CA VAL A 89 -8.27 -0.40 -8.34
C VAL A 89 -7.80 -1.69 -9.01
N VAL A 90 -7.11 -2.53 -8.25
CA VAL A 90 -6.58 -3.82 -8.70
C VAL A 90 -6.84 -4.90 -7.66
N HIS A 91 -6.57 -6.15 -8.03
CA HIS A 91 -7.01 -7.33 -7.26
C HIS A 91 -6.39 -7.44 -5.85
N SER A 92 -5.14 -7.01 -5.68
CA SER A 92 -4.47 -7.04 -4.38
C SER A 92 -3.32 -6.03 -4.32
N ALA A 93 -2.88 -5.71 -3.11
CA ALA A 93 -1.72 -4.84 -2.90
C ALA A 93 -0.44 -5.40 -3.52
N THR A 94 -0.21 -6.72 -3.43
CA THR A 94 0.92 -7.37 -4.10
C THR A 94 0.89 -7.16 -5.61
N VAL A 95 -0.28 -7.30 -6.24
CA VAL A 95 -0.44 -7.05 -7.69
C VAL A 95 -0.22 -5.57 -8.01
N ALA A 96 -0.80 -4.65 -7.22
CA ALA A 96 -0.62 -3.22 -7.37
C ALA A 96 0.87 -2.85 -7.33
N TRP A 97 1.56 -3.33 -6.30
CA TRP A 97 2.96 -3.07 -6.07
C TRP A 97 3.82 -3.58 -7.23
N GLN A 98 3.60 -4.82 -7.64
CA GLN A 98 4.34 -5.45 -8.74
C GLN A 98 4.08 -4.77 -10.09
N GLN A 99 2.84 -4.37 -10.38
CA GLN A 99 2.51 -3.65 -11.62
C GLN A 99 3.25 -2.32 -11.72
N VAL A 100 3.31 -1.56 -10.63
CA VAL A 100 4.08 -0.31 -10.57
C VAL A 100 5.56 -0.58 -10.79
N VAL A 101 6.16 -1.49 -10.02
CA VAL A 101 7.61 -1.74 -10.10
C VAL A 101 8.01 -2.31 -11.45
N TYR A 102 7.28 -3.29 -12.00
CA TYR A 102 7.57 -3.85 -13.31
C TYR A 102 7.32 -2.86 -14.45
N GLY A 103 6.33 -1.98 -14.33
CA GLY A 103 6.10 -0.88 -15.27
C GLY A 103 7.25 0.11 -15.29
N LEU A 104 7.73 0.54 -14.12
CA LEU A 104 8.89 1.42 -13.99
C LEU A 104 10.18 0.77 -14.50
N ALA A 105 10.33 -0.54 -14.27
CA ALA A 105 11.53 -1.28 -14.59
C ALA A 105 11.85 -1.39 -16.08
N TRP A 106 10.90 -1.09 -16.97
CA TRP A 106 11.16 -0.99 -18.42
C TRP A 106 12.26 0.02 -18.77
N GLY A 107 12.42 1.08 -17.96
CA GLY A 107 13.47 2.08 -18.16
C GLY A 107 14.75 1.83 -17.38
N TRP A 108 14.80 0.77 -16.55
CA TRP A 108 15.92 0.52 -15.65
C TRP A 108 17.05 -0.23 -16.35
N ARG A 109 18.27 -0.06 -15.84
CA ARG A 109 19.50 -0.64 -16.39
C ARG A 109 20.26 -1.38 -15.31
N ALA A 110 21.16 -2.27 -15.71
CA ALA A 110 22.08 -2.91 -14.78
C ALA A 110 22.87 -1.85 -13.98
N GLY A 111 22.98 -2.05 -12.67
CA GLY A 111 23.58 -1.10 -11.73
C GLY A 111 22.64 0.02 -11.24
N ASP A 112 21.41 0.15 -11.77
CA ASP A 112 20.41 1.00 -11.14
C ASP A 112 20.05 0.46 -9.76
N ARG A 113 19.86 1.36 -8.79
CA ARG A 113 19.67 1.00 -7.38
C ARG A 113 18.22 1.17 -6.98
N VAL A 114 17.66 0.16 -6.31
CA VAL A 114 16.40 0.23 -5.60
C VAL A 114 16.68 0.15 -4.11
N LEU A 115 16.29 1.21 -3.39
CA LEU A 115 16.39 1.26 -1.93
C LEU A 115 15.13 0.66 -1.30
N THR A 116 15.31 -0.15 -0.26
CA THR A 116 14.18 -0.70 0.53
C THR A 116 14.54 -0.85 2.01
N SER A 117 13.57 -1.19 2.84
CA SER A 117 13.73 -1.37 4.29
C SER A 117 14.03 -2.83 4.66
N ILE A 118 14.64 -3.03 5.85
CA ILE A 118 14.85 -4.38 6.41
C ILE A 118 13.53 -5.15 6.55
N SER A 119 12.46 -4.48 6.98
CA SER A 119 11.15 -5.10 7.21
C SER A 119 10.18 -4.97 6.03
N GLU A 120 10.67 -4.98 4.79
CA GLU A 120 9.80 -4.98 3.60
C GLU A 120 8.95 -6.25 3.52
N TYR A 121 7.74 -6.14 2.95
CA TYR A 121 6.84 -7.27 2.80
C TYR A 121 7.46 -8.32 1.86
N GLY A 122 7.37 -9.60 2.28
CA GLY A 122 8.08 -10.69 1.60
C GLY A 122 7.77 -10.81 0.10
N SER A 123 6.52 -10.56 -0.31
CA SER A 123 6.16 -10.61 -1.73
C SER A 123 6.77 -9.46 -2.54
N ASN A 124 6.91 -8.27 -1.95
CA ASN A 124 7.54 -7.11 -2.56
C ASN A 124 9.04 -7.39 -2.75
N TYR A 125 9.70 -7.90 -1.70
CA TYR A 125 11.12 -8.23 -1.76
C TYR A 125 11.43 -9.37 -2.75
N ILE A 126 10.59 -10.41 -2.82
CA ILE A 126 10.72 -11.47 -3.84
C ILE A 126 10.63 -10.88 -5.26
N ALA A 127 9.71 -9.94 -5.49
CA ALA A 127 9.59 -9.27 -6.78
C ALA A 127 10.85 -8.46 -7.14
N LEU A 128 11.45 -7.78 -6.16
CA LEU A 128 12.76 -7.11 -6.34
C LEU A 128 13.87 -8.09 -6.68
N LEU A 129 13.97 -9.23 -5.96
CA LEU A 129 14.99 -10.25 -6.24
C LEU A 129 14.86 -10.82 -7.66
N GLN A 130 13.63 -11.08 -8.10
CA GLN A 130 13.36 -11.52 -9.47
C GLN A 130 13.79 -10.47 -10.48
N LEU A 131 13.53 -9.19 -10.19
CA LEU A 131 13.90 -8.10 -11.06
C LEU A 131 15.42 -7.93 -11.13
N ALA A 132 16.11 -7.90 -10.00
CA ALA A 132 17.57 -7.86 -9.91
C ALA A 132 18.23 -8.96 -10.76
N LYS A 133 17.72 -10.19 -10.68
CA LYS A 133 18.21 -11.31 -11.48
C LYS A 133 18.03 -11.11 -12.99
N ARG A 134 16.95 -10.43 -13.42
CA ARG A 134 16.59 -10.25 -14.84
C ARG A 134 17.24 -9.04 -15.48
N THR A 135 17.40 -7.95 -14.74
CA THR A 135 17.82 -6.65 -15.27
C THR A 135 19.19 -6.22 -14.78
N GLY A 136 19.71 -6.84 -13.72
CA GLY A 136 20.96 -6.46 -13.08
C GLY A 136 20.82 -5.22 -12.17
N VAL A 137 19.60 -4.81 -11.79
CA VAL A 137 19.43 -3.79 -10.75
C VAL A 137 19.96 -4.27 -9.40
N GLU A 138 20.52 -3.34 -8.64
CA GLU A 138 21.03 -3.58 -7.30
C GLU A 138 19.94 -3.24 -6.27
N ILE A 139 19.72 -4.14 -5.32
CA ILE A 139 18.84 -3.90 -4.18
C ILE A 139 19.72 -3.45 -3.02
N GLU A 140 19.46 -2.27 -2.48
CA GLU A 140 20.18 -1.71 -1.34
C GLU A 140 19.20 -1.61 -0.16
N VAL A 141 19.48 -2.35 0.91
CA VAL A 141 18.64 -2.34 2.12
C VAL A 141 19.16 -1.25 3.05
N VAL A 142 18.32 -0.26 3.34
CA VAL A 142 18.62 0.82 4.28
C VAL A 142 18.51 0.26 5.71
N PRO A 143 19.52 0.48 6.56
CA PRO A 143 19.48 0.00 7.93
C PRO A 143 18.40 0.69 8.75
N GLU A 144 17.99 0.01 9.83
CA GLU A 144 17.14 0.59 10.85
C GLU A 144 17.98 1.12 12.04
N THR A 145 17.47 2.11 12.75
CA THR A 145 18.02 2.58 14.02
C THR A 145 17.80 1.54 15.13
N PRO A 146 18.44 1.65 16.31
CA PRO A 146 18.13 0.77 17.45
C PRO A 146 16.66 0.84 17.90
N ASP A 147 16.02 1.99 17.69
CA ASP A 147 14.59 2.21 17.90
C ASP A 147 13.75 1.71 16.71
N GLY A 148 14.36 0.98 15.78
CA GLY A 148 13.81 0.26 14.64
C GLY A 148 12.95 1.08 13.68
N ASP A 149 13.29 2.35 13.52
CA ASP A 149 12.83 3.16 12.39
C ASP A 149 13.91 3.18 11.30
N ILE A 150 13.57 3.63 10.09
CA ILE A 150 14.55 3.80 9.01
C ILE A 150 15.62 4.81 9.45
N ASP A 151 16.90 4.45 9.32
CA ASP A 151 17.99 5.37 9.61
C ASP A 151 18.01 6.47 8.53
N ALA A 152 17.53 7.65 8.90
CA ALA A 152 17.45 8.82 8.02
C ALA A 152 18.81 9.27 7.49
N ALA A 153 19.88 9.15 8.28
CA ALA A 153 21.22 9.53 7.85
C ALA A 153 21.77 8.51 6.83
N ALA A 154 21.55 7.22 7.08
CA ALA A 154 21.90 6.16 6.14
C ALA A 154 21.11 6.29 4.83
N LEU A 155 19.80 6.56 4.91
CA LEU A 155 18.96 6.82 3.74
C LEU A 155 19.48 8.02 2.94
N GLN A 156 19.77 9.14 3.61
CA GLN A 156 20.27 10.35 2.94
C GLN A 156 21.60 10.10 2.22
N ALA A 157 22.49 9.30 2.81
CA ALA A 157 23.74 8.88 2.17
C ALA A 157 23.48 7.96 0.97
N ALA A 158 22.57 6.99 1.10
CA ALA A 158 22.24 6.04 0.04
C ALA A 158 21.56 6.70 -1.18
N LEU A 159 20.80 7.77 -0.95
CA LEU A 159 20.19 8.60 -2.00
C LEU A 159 21.23 9.32 -2.88
N GLN A 160 22.47 9.50 -2.41
CA GLN A 160 23.51 10.15 -3.20
C GLN A 160 23.99 9.24 -4.35
N PRO A 161 24.37 9.82 -5.49
CA PRO A 161 25.07 9.09 -6.55
C PRO A 161 26.37 8.44 -6.06
N ARG A 162 26.66 7.21 -6.50
CA ARG A 162 27.92 6.53 -6.21
C ARG A 162 29.04 7.00 -7.14
N GLY A 163 29.92 7.87 -6.65
CA GLY A 163 31.11 8.34 -7.36
C GLY A 163 30.83 9.37 -8.45
N ALA A 164 31.90 9.87 -9.08
CA ALA A 164 31.81 10.86 -10.14
C ALA A 164 31.16 10.24 -11.40
N GLY A 165 29.94 10.67 -11.72
CA GLY A 165 29.14 10.12 -12.83
C GLY A 165 28.19 8.99 -12.44
N GLY A 166 28.11 8.65 -11.14
CA GLY A 166 27.11 7.72 -10.63
C GLY A 166 25.68 8.24 -10.81
N ARG A 167 24.70 7.34 -10.73
CA ARG A 167 23.28 7.69 -10.72
C ARG A 167 22.70 7.61 -9.31
N PRO A 168 21.76 8.50 -8.95
CA PRO A 168 20.96 8.31 -7.76
C PRO A 168 20.12 7.01 -7.90
N PRO A 169 19.59 6.47 -6.80
CA PRO A 169 18.63 5.37 -6.84
C PRO A 169 17.43 5.72 -7.73
N VAL A 170 16.89 4.72 -8.42
CA VAL A 170 15.72 4.89 -9.30
C VAL A 170 14.40 4.78 -8.54
N LEU A 171 14.43 4.15 -7.37
CA LEU A 171 13.26 3.92 -6.53
C LEU A 171 13.68 3.77 -5.06
N VAL A 172 12.90 4.33 -4.16
CA VAL A 172 12.84 3.97 -2.74
C VAL A 172 11.47 3.35 -2.49
N ALA A 173 11.41 2.10 -2.07
CA ALA A 173 10.18 1.37 -1.79
C ALA A 173 10.20 0.83 -0.35
N ILE A 174 9.24 1.24 0.46
CA ILE A 174 9.12 0.79 1.86
C ILE A 174 7.68 0.40 2.20
N SER A 175 7.54 -0.47 3.20
CA SER A 175 6.27 -0.71 3.90
C SER A 175 6.10 0.25 5.08
N HIS A 176 5.04 1.06 5.11
CA HIS A 176 4.78 2.04 6.18
C HIS A 176 4.66 1.36 7.56
N VAL A 177 3.92 0.26 7.60
CA VAL A 177 3.70 -0.55 8.79
C VAL A 177 3.98 -2.02 8.43
N PRO A 178 5.17 -2.56 8.72
CA PRO A 178 5.49 -3.94 8.42
C PRO A 178 4.62 -4.94 9.20
N THR A 179 4.03 -5.91 8.50
CA THR A 179 3.20 -6.97 9.11
C THR A 179 3.95 -7.82 10.15
N SER A 180 5.28 -7.93 10.03
CA SER A 180 6.11 -8.79 10.89
C SER A 180 6.48 -8.16 12.24
N SER A 181 6.40 -6.82 12.37
CA SER A 181 6.95 -6.12 13.53
C SER A 181 5.97 -5.16 14.20
N GLY A 182 4.89 -4.75 13.50
CA GLY A 182 3.91 -3.79 14.03
C GLY A 182 4.47 -2.38 14.24
N ARG A 183 5.65 -2.09 13.69
CA ARG A 183 6.31 -0.79 13.75
C ARG A 183 5.67 0.18 12.77
N VAL A 184 5.78 1.48 13.03
CA VAL A 184 5.34 2.53 12.12
C VAL A 184 6.56 3.35 11.75
N TYR A 185 6.97 3.28 10.48
CA TYR A 185 8.09 4.09 9.99
C TYR A 185 7.67 5.53 9.76
N ASP A 186 8.61 6.47 9.88
CA ASP A 186 8.40 7.87 9.47
C ASP A 186 8.32 8.00 7.93
N ALA A 187 7.19 7.59 7.36
CA ALA A 187 6.93 7.64 5.93
C ALA A 187 6.99 9.08 5.37
N ALA A 188 6.66 10.09 6.18
CA ALA A 188 6.70 11.49 5.79
C ALA A 188 8.14 12.02 5.73
N GLY A 189 8.97 11.67 6.71
CA GLY A 189 10.41 11.95 6.72
C GLY A 189 11.13 11.31 5.53
N VAL A 190 10.89 10.02 5.28
CA VAL A 190 11.43 9.32 4.10
C VAL A 190 10.98 10.00 2.80
N GLY A 191 9.69 10.30 2.68
CA GLY A 191 9.15 10.99 1.50
C GLY A 191 9.77 12.37 1.29
N SER A 192 10.08 13.10 2.37
CA SER A 192 10.74 14.40 2.31
C SER A 192 12.19 14.28 1.80
N LEU A 193 12.93 13.29 2.27
CA LEU A 193 14.30 13.00 1.80
C LEU A 193 14.31 12.57 0.33
N CYS A 194 13.40 11.68 -0.07
CA CYS A 194 13.29 11.23 -1.47
C CYS A 194 12.93 12.39 -2.41
N ARG A 195 11.98 13.25 -2.01
CA ARG A 195 11.61 14.45 -2.78
C ARG A 195 12.79 15.40 -2.94
N ALA A 196 13.53 15.66 -1.86
CA ALA A 196 14.71 16.53 -1.90
C ALA A 196 15.80 15.97 -2.83
N ALA A 197 15.93 14.65 -2.92
CA ALA A 197 16.86 13.97 -3.82
C ALA A 197 16.34 13.78 -5.26
N GLY A 198 15.06 14.10 -5.53
CA GLY A 198 14.43 13.83 -6.83
C GLY A 198 14.28 12.35 -7.15
N VAL A 199 14.24 11.48 -6.12
CA VAL A 199 14.10 10.03 -6.25
C VAL A 199 12.65 9.62 -6.07
N LEU A 200 12.18 8.69 -6.90
CA LEU A 200 10.82 8.18 -6.81
C LEU A 200 10.63 7.42 -5.50
N TYR A 201 9.51 7.69 -4.83
CA TYR A 201 9.14 7.08 -3.57
C TYR A 201 7.83 6.31 -3.72
N MET A 202 7.86 5.07 -3.27
CA MET A 202 6.73 4.15 -3.27
C MET A 202 6.50 3.63 -1.87
N LEU A 203 5.25 3.75 -1.40
CA LEU A 203 4.86 3.39 -0.05
C LEU A 203 3.80 2.31 -0.09
N ASP A 204 4.10 1.15 0.50
CA ASP A 204 3.11 0.14 0.83
C ASP A 204 2.43 0.53 2.14
N ALA A 205 1.15 0.90 2.06
CA ALA A 205 0.38 1.40 3.19
C ALA A 205 -0.62 0.37 3.74
N CYS A 206 -0.52 -0.92 3.34
CA CYS A 206 -1.53 -1.94 3.62
C CYS A 206 -1.96 -2.06 5.09
N GLN A 207 -1.01 -2.00 6.01
CA GLN A 207 -1.31 -2.13 7.45
C GLN A 207 -1.65 -0.79 8.12
N SER A 208 -1.45 0.34 7.42
CA SER A 208 -1.73 1.69 7.93
C SER A 208 -3.03 2.31 7.42
N LEU A 209 -3.48 1.90 6.22
CA LEU A 209 -4.66 2.44 5.54
C LEU A 209 -5.64 1.34 5.08
N LEU A 210 -5.38 0.05 5.37
CA LEU A 210 -5.96 -1.12 4.67
C LEU A 210 -5.50 -1.11 3.18
N PRO A 211 -5.73 -2.15 2.32
CA PRO A 211 -4.82 -2.46 1.21
C PRO A 211 -4.77 -1.35 0.14
N ALA A 212 -3.80 -0.45 0.27
CA ALA A 212 -3.53 0.68 -0.62
C ALA A 212 -2.01 0.80 -0.83
N VAL A 213 -1.62 1.04 -2.07
CA VAL A 213 -0.24 1.34 -2.46
C VAL A 213 -0.22 2.77 -2.97
N VAL A 214 0.64 3.61 -2.39
CA VAL A 214 0.76 5.04 -2.75
C VAL A 214 2.06 5.24 -3.52
N VAL A 215 1.96 5.78 -4.73
CA VAL A 215 3.10 6.07 -5.61
C VAL A 215 3.19 7.57 -5.82
N GLY A 216 4.30 8.19 -5.39
CA GLY A 216 4.53 9.62 -5.57
C GLY A 216 4.31 10.47 -4.31
N GLY A 217 4.97 11.63 -4.30
CA GLY A 217 5.10 12.51 -3.14
C GLY A 217 3.86 13.38 -2.84
N ARG A 218 2.73 12.78 -2.52
CA ARG A 218 1.69 13.42 -1.69
C ARG A 218 1.05 12.37 -0.80
N MET A 219 1.68 12.13 0.35
CA MET A 219 0.98 11.60 1.52
C MET A 219 0.91 12.76 2.52
N MET A 220 -0.20 13.48 2.52
CA MET A 220 -0.57 14.36 3.64
C MET A 220 -1.56 13.59 4.51
N LEU A 221 -1.05 12.71 5.38
CA LEU A 221 -1.80 12.31 6.57
C LEU A 221 -1.71 13.45 7.59
N THR A 222 -2.38 14.56 7.30
CA THR A 222 -2.67 15.59 8.30
C THR A 222 -4.14 15.96 8.22
N ARG A 223 -4.88 15.59 9.27
CA ARG A 223 -5.90 16.46 9.85
C ARG A 223 -5.38 17.04 11.16
#